data_AF-A0A7V2PPQ6-F1
#
_entry.id   AF-A0A7V2PPQ6-F1
#
_cell.length_a   1.000
_cell.length_b   1.000
_cell.length_c   1.000
_cell.angle_alpha   90.00
_cell.angle_beta   90.00
_cell.angle_gamma   90.00
#
_symmetry.space_group_name_H-M   'P 1'
#
loop_
_entity.id
_entity.type
_entity.pdbx_description
1 polymer ?
#
loop_
_entity_poly.entity_id
_entity_poly.type
_entity_poly.pdbx_seq_one_letter_code
_entity_poly.pdbx_strand_id
1 'polypeptide(L)'
;MDYRAFRDGLLADDPELQRLYEEETRRLERQIARAVTQLRQEKGWSQAQLAEALGTTQSVIARLESGTHRPSLATLQKVARVLGARLEVRLEK
;
A
#
# COMPACT_ATOMS: atom_id res chain seq x y z
N MET A 1 6.55 -12.16 -25.27
CA MET A 1 5.83 -12.89 -24.23
C MET A 1 5.28 -11.89 -23.24
N ASP A 2 3.98 -11.94 -22.93
CA ASP A 2 3.40 -11.11 -21.87
C ASP A 2 3.76 -11.72 -20.51
N TYR A 3 4.67 -11.05 -19.80
CA TYR A 3 5.13 -11.46 -18.47
C TYR A 3 3.96 -11.59 -17.48
N ARG A 4 2.89 -10.80 -17.66
CA ARG A 4 1.69 -10.89 -16.80
C ARG A 4 0.94 -12.19 -17.03
N ALA A 5 0.66 -12.53 -18.29
CA ALA A 5 -0.03 -13.78 -18.63
C ALA A 5 0.75 -15.03 -18.18
N PHE A 6 2.09 -15.02 -18.33
CA PHE A 6 2.94 -16.11 -17.87
C PHE A 6 2.94 -16.27 -16.35
N ARG A 7 3.09 -15.16 -15.62
CA ARG A 7 3.03 -15.17 -14.14
C ARG A 7 1.66 -15.63 -13.65
N ASP A 8 0.58 -15.12 -14.23
CA ASP A 8 -0.77 -15.39 -13.75
C ASP A 8 -1.15 -16.87 -13.95
N GLY A 9 -0.69 -17.50 -15.05
CA GLY A 9 -0.81 -18.95 -15.23
C GLY A 9 -0.01 -19.74 -14.18
N LEU A 10 1.24 -19.36 -13.94
CA LEU A 10 2.11 -20.03 -12.96
C LEU A 10 1.56 -19.96 -11.53
N LEU A 11 0.97 -18.82 -11.14
CA LEU A 11 0.37 -18.63 -9.81
C LEU A 11 -0.98 -19.34 -9.65
N ALA A 12 -1.72 -19.56 -10.73
CA ALA A 12 -3.02 -20.22 -10.66
C ALA A 12 -2.90 -21.74 -10.44
N ASP A 13 -1.84 -22.35 -10.97
CA ASP A 13 -1.64 -23.81 -10.95
C ASP A 13 -1.00 -24.31 -9.63
N ASP A 14 -0.45 -23.42 -8.80
CA ASP A 14 0.22 -23.75 -7.54
C ASP A 14 -0.24 -22.84 -6.39
N PRO A 15 -1.15 -23.31 -5.51
CA PRO A 15 -1.64 -22.55 -4.37
C PRO A 15 -0.58 -22.19 -3.33
N GLU A 16 0.49 -22.97 -3.22
CA GLU A 16 1.59 -22.71 -2.27
C GLU A 16 2.51 -21.62 -2.83
N LEU A 17 2.83 -21.68 -4.12
CA LEU A 17 3.53 -20.62 -4.84
C LEU A 17 2.71 -19.33 -4.83
N GLN A 18 1.39 -19.39 -5.00
CA GLN A 18 0.52 -18.23 -4.88
C GLN A 18 0.63 -17.58 -3.49
N ARG A 19 0.59 -18.37 -2.42
CA ARG A 19 0.73 -17.86 -1.05
C ARG A 19 2.10 -17.23 -0.82
N LEU A 20 3.18 -17.90 -1.19
CA LEU A 20 4.54 -17.39 -1.04
C LEU A 20 4.74 -16.11 -1.85
N TYR A 21 4.25 -16.10 -3.10
CA TYR A 21 4.28 -14.91 -3.95
C TYR A 21 3.52 -13.77 -3.28
N GLU A 22 2.30 -14.00 -2.79
CA GLU A 22 1.51 -13.00 -2.08
C GLU A 22 2.16 -12.53 -0.77
N GLU A 23 2.79 -13.41 0.01
CA GLU A 23 3.47 -13.04 1.25
C GLU A 23 4.67 -12.14 1.00
N GLU A 24 5.50 -12.51 0.03
CA GLU A 24 6.67 -11.75 -0.42
C GLU A 24 6.24 -10.42 -1.04
N THR A 25 5.28 -10.47 -1.97
CA THR A 25 4.80 -9.28 -2.65
C THR A 25 4.03 -8.34 -1.75
N ARG A 26 3.50 -8.75 -0.59
CA ARG A 26 2.79 -7.86 0.36
C ARG A 26 3.71 -7.20 1.39
N ARG A 27 5.00 -7.56 1.43
CA ARG A 27 5.94 -7.03 2.44
C ARG A 27 6.06 -5.51 2.36
N LEU A 28 6.20 -4.98 1.15
CA LEU A 28 6.37 -3.54 0.92
C LEU A 28 5.09 -2.75 1.23
N GLU A 29 3.92 -3.31 0.90
CA GLU A 29 2.59 -2.76 1.10
C GLU A 29 2.29 -2.68 2.60
N ARG A 30 2.67 -3.71 3.37
CA ARG A 30 2.60 -3.66 4.83
C ARG A 30 3.52 -2.59 5.41
N GLN A 31 4.73 -2.40 4.87
CA GLN A 31 5.63 -1.33 5.31
C GLN A 31 5.05 0.06 5.01
N ILE A 32 4.54 0.26 3.80
CA ILE A 32 3.85 1.49 3.38
C ILE A 32 2.64 1.75 4.30
N ALA A 33 1.80 0.75 4.51
CA ALA A 33 0.61 0.84 5.34
C ALA A 33 0.93 1.25 6.78
N ARG A 34 1.99 0.67 7.37
CA ARG A 34 2.49 1.05 8.70
C ARG A 34 2.98 2.49 8.73
N ALA A 35 3.76 2.91 7.75
CA ALA A 35 4.26 4.29 7.68
C ALA A 35 3.13 5.32 7.55
N VAL A 36 2.13 5.05 6.71
CA VAL A 36 0.94 5.92 6.57
C VAL A 36 0.14 5.97 7.87
N THR A 37 -0.11 4.81 8.48
CA THR A 37 -0.85 4.70 9.75
C THR A 37 -0.14 5.47 10.87
N GLN A 38 1.17 5.32 10.98
CA GLN A 38 1.98 6.00 11.98
C GLN A 38 1.90 7.53 11.80
N LEU A 39 2.18 8.04 10.61
CA LEU A 39 2.12 9.48 10.32
C LEU A 39 0.73 10.07 10.56
N ARG A 40 -0.34 9.32 10.24
CA ARG A 40 -1.72 9.73 10.54
C ARG A 40 -1.94 9.84 12.06
N GLN A 41 -1.49 8.84 12.82
CA GLN A 41 -1.62 8.82 14.28
C GLN A 41 -0.81 9.92 14.95
N GLU A 42 0.40 10.20 14.48
CA GLU A 42 1.25 11.32 14.95
C GLU A 42 0.56 12.68 14.74
N LYS A 43 -0.23 12.80 13.66
CA LYS A 43 -1.06 13.98 13.40
C LYS A 43 -2.36 14.02 14.24
N GLY A 44 -2.64 12.97 15.02
CA GLY A 44 -3.87 12.84 15.82
C GLY A 44 -5.14 12.62 14.99
N TRP A 45 -5.01 12.16 13.75
CA TRP A 45 -6.15 12.02 12.84
C TRP A 45 -6.74 10.61 12.87
N SER A 46 -8.06 10.51 12.74
CA SER A 46 -8.78 9.27 12.41
C SER A 46 -8.65 8.93 10.92
N GLN A 47 -8.99 7.70 10.54
CA GLN A 47 -9.04 7.29 9.13
C GLN A 47 -10.02 8.13 8.31
N ALA A 48 -11.15 8.53 8.91
CA ALA A 48 -12.15 9.36 8.25
C ALA A 48 -11.61 10.78 7.96
N GLN A 49 -10.84 11.36 8.89
CA GLN A 49 -10.21 12.67 8.67
C GLN A 49 -9.13 12.62 7.59
N LEU A 50 -8.33 11.56 7.54
CA LEU A 50 -7.39 11.36 6.44
C LEU A 50 -8.12 11.17 5.10
N ALA A 51 -9.25 10.46 5.11
CA ALA A 51 -10.07 10.26 3.91
C ALA A 51 -10.64 11.57 3.38
N GLU A 52 -11.21 12.39 4.26
CA GLU A 52 -11.73 13.71 3.95
C GLU A 52 -10.64 14.60 3.32
N ALA A 53 -9.47 14.67 3.95
CA ALA A 53 -8.35 15.47 3.46
C ALA A 53 -7.80 14.98 2.10
N LEU A 54 -8.00 13.70 1.77
CA LEU A 54 -7.61 13.11 0.48
C LEU A 54 -8.73 13.13 -0.58
N GLY A 55 -9.94 13.58 -0.22
CA GLY A 55 -11.10 13.52 -1.09
C GLY A 55 -11.50 12.09 -1.46
N THR A 56 -11.43 11.17 -0.48
CA THR A 56 -11.78 9.75 -0.65
C THR A 56 -12.65 9.26 0.52
N THR A 57 -12.89 7.95 0.59
CA THR A 57 -13.72 7.33 1.63
C THR A 57 -12.87 6.70 2.73
N GLN A 58 -13.41 6.58 3.94
CA GLN A 58 -12.75 5.90 5.05
C GLN A 58 -12.36 4.45 4.68
N SER A 59 -13.21 3.74 3.91
CA SER A 59 -12.93 2.37 3.50
C SER A 59 -11.72 2.26 2.57
N VAL A 60 -11.47 3.26 1.72
CA VAL A 60 -10.25 3.36 0.91
C VAL A 60 -9.02 3.55 1.80
N ILE A 61 -9.11 4.39 2.84
CA ILE A 61 -8.02 4.57 3.80
C ILE A 61 -7.79 3.30 4.63
N ALA A 62 -8.83 2.63 5.09
CA ALA A 62 -8.71 1.37 5.81
C ALA A 62 -8.02 0.29 4.95
N ARG A 63 -8.31 0.23 3.65
CA ARG A 63 -7.65 -0.68 2.70
C ARG A 63 -6.19 -0.28 2.42
N LEU A 64 -5.88 1.01 2.43
CA LEU A 64 -4.50 1.50 2.34
C LEU A 64 -3.71 1.08 3.58
N GLU A 65 -4.28 1.27 4.77
CA GLU A 65 -3.65 0.98 6.07
C GLU A 65 -3.63 -0.51 6.45
N SER A 66 -4.41 -1.37 5.76
CA SER A 66 -4.33 -2.82 5.94
C SER A 66 -3.12 -3.46 5.24
N GLY A 67 -2.49 -2.77 4.28
CA GLY A 67 -1.43 -3.33 3.45
C GLY A 67 -1.89 -4.44 2.51
N THR A 68 -3.21 -4.55 2.27
CA THR A 68 -3.78 -5.56 1.35
C THR A 68 -3.92 -5.04 -0.08
N HIS A 69 -3.57 -3.78 -0.33
CA HIS A 69 -3.65 -3.16 -1.64
C HIS A 69 -2.35 -2.45 -2.00
N ARG A 70 -2.07 -2.39 -3.30
CA ARG A 70 -0.90 -1.72 -3.89
C ARG A 70 -1.25 -0.27 -4.24
N PRO A 71 -0.90 0.73 -3.40
CA PRO A 71 -1.09 2.12 -3.77
C PRO A 71 -0.15 2.52 -4.91
N SER A 72 -0.62 3.41 -5.78
CA SER A 72 0.25 4.05 -6.77
C SER A 72 1.20 5.05 -6.10
N LEU A 73 2.35 5.32 -6.72
CA LEU A 73 3.25 6.39 -6.26
C LEU A 73 2.54 7.75 -6.19
N ALA A 74 1.63 8.03 -7.14
CA ALA A 74 0.83 9.26 -7.14
C ALA A 74 -0.09 9.34 -5.90
N THR A 75 -0.69 8.21 -5.49
CA THR A 75 -1.46 8.12 -4.24
C THR A 75 -0.56 8.41 -3.04
N LEU A 76 0.62 7.80 -2.97
CA LEU A 76 1.56 8.01 -1.86
C LEU A 76 2.05 9.46 -1.77
N GLN A 77 2.27 10.13 -2.90
CA GLN A 77 2.61 11.55 -2.92
C GLN A 77 1.48 12.43 -2.37
N LYS A 78 0.22 12.13 -2.69
CA LYS A 78 -0.94 12.85 -2.12
C LYS A 78 -1.04 12.64 -0.62
N VAL A 79 -0.89 11.39 -0.17
CA VAL A 79 -0.90 11.02 1.26
C VAL A 79 0.20 11.78 2.00
N ALA A 80 1.44 11.76 1.48
CA ALA A 80 2.56 12.48 2.08
C ALA A 80 2.27 13.99 2.19
N ARG A 81 1.77 14.61 1.12
CA ARG A 81 1.40 16.04 1.13
C ARG A 81 0.36 16.38 2.19
N VAL A 82 -0.71 15.59 2.29
CA VAL A 82 -1.79 15.80 3.27
C VAL A 82 -1.31 15.60 4.70
N LEU A 83 -0.45 14.61 4.92
CA LEU A 83 0.13 14.36 6.24
C LEU A 83 1.23 15.37 6.61
N GLY A 84 1.78 16.11 5.66
CA GLY A 84 2.90 17.04 5.87
C GLY A 84 4.26 16.33 5.87
N ALA A 85 4.33 15.17 5.22
CA ALA A 85 5.53 14.35 5.10
C ALA A 85 6.14 14.45 3.69
N ARG A 86 7.36 13.93 3.55
CA ARG A 86 8.05 13.76 2.26
C ARG A 86 8.07 12.27 1.91
N LEU A 87 7.68 11.93 0.68
CA LEU A 87 7.86 10.57 0.16
C LEU A 87 9.33 10.36 -0.24
N GLU A 88 9.96 9.34 0.33
CA GLU A 88 11.32 8.91 0.00
C GLU A 88 11.30 7.42 -0.34
N VAL A 89 12.02 7.03 -1.41
CA VAL A 89 12.19 5.64 -1.83
C VAL A 89 13.68 5.33 -1.76
N ARG A 90 14.04 4.30 -0.98
CA ARG A 90 15.42 3.84 -0.80
C ARG A 90 15.53 2.38 -1.24
N LEU A 91 16.64 2.05 -1.90
CA LEU A 91 17.01 0.69 -2.28
C LEU A 91 18.30 0.34 -1.54
N GLU A 92 18.29 -0.79 -0.85
CA GLU A 92 19.40 -1.26 -0.01
C GLU A 92 19.88 -2.63 -0.51
N LYS A 93 21.15 -2.95 -0.27
CA LYS A 93 21.80 -4.23 -0.66
C LYS A 93 21.82 -5.21 0.50
#